data_AF-A0A8T1SSN2-F1
#
_entry.id   AF-A0A8T1SSN2-F1
#
_cell.length_a   1.000
_cell.length_b   1.000
_cell.length_c   1.000
_cell.angle_alpha   90.00
_cell.angle_beta   90.00
_cell.angle_gamma   90.00
#
_symmetry.space_group_name_H-M   'P 1'
#
loop_
_entity.id
_entity.type
_entity.pdbx_description
1 polymer ?
#
loop_
_entity_poly.entity_id
_entity_poly.type
_entity_poly.pdbx_seq_one_letter_code
_entity_poly.pdbx_strand_id
1 'polypeptide(L)' 'MYESLVRIHTNFYKNKYPRLKDTSFTGVTVEECKLILATDTGKQMADMKKGKWKKLREKFSAKKTAEEDSKL' A
#
# COMPACT_ATOMS: atom_id res chain seq x y z
N MET A 1 39.55 -15.46 16.26
CA MET A 1 38.77 -14.21 16.44
C MET A 1 39.03 -13.19 15.33
N TYR A 2 40.29 -12.87 15.01
CA TYR A 2 40.62 -11.88 13.96
C TYR A 2 39.97 -12.17 12.61
N GLU A 3 40.06 -13.41 12.11
CA GLU A 3 39.42 -13.77 10.83
C GLU A 3 37.91 -13.55 10.82
N SER A 4 37.22 -13.82 11.93
CA SER A 4 35.78 -13.60 12.02
C SER A 4 35.45 -12.11 11.90
N LEU A 5 36.25 -11.24 12.52
CA LEU A 5 36.13 -9.80 12.39
C LEU A 5 36.44 -9.34 10.96
N VAL A 6 37.46 -9.94 10.33
CA VAL A 6 37.80 -9.67 8.93
C VAL A 6 36.62 -9.98 8.02
N ARG A 7 36.02 -11.15 8.16
CA ARG A 7 34.86 -11.57 7.35
C ARG A 7 33.65 -10.65 7.52
N ILE A 8 33.42 -10.11 8.72
CA ILE A 8 32.33 -9.16 8.98
C ILE A 8 32.62 -7.82 8.26
N HIS A 9 33.82 -7.24 8.44
CA HIS A 9 34.10 -5.93 7.85
C HIS A 9 34.24 -5.97 6.32
N THR A 10 34.69 -7.09 5.74
CA THR A 10 34.83 -7.22 4.28
C THR A 10 33.54 -7.62 3.58
N ASN A 11 32.40 -7.69 4.28
CA ASN A 11 31.13 -8.22 3.73
C ASN A 11 31.30 -9.61 3.09
N PHE A 12 32.19 -10.45 3.63
CA PHE A 12 32.60 -11.72 3.01
C PHE A 12 31.41 -12.62 2.66
N TYR A 13 30.44 -12.74 3.56
CA TYR A 13 29.27 -13.59 3.36
C TYR A 13 28.34 -13.07 2.25
N LYS A 14 28.24 -11.75 2.07
CA LYS A 14 27.46 -11.15 0.97
C LYS A 14 28.04 -11.51 -0.39
N ASN A 15 29.37 -11.55 -0.49
CA ASN A 15 30.08 -11.87 -1.74
C ASN A 15 30.15 -13.38 -1.98
N LYS A 16 30.32 -14.17 -0.92
CA LYS A 16 30.40 -15.63 -1.01
C LYS A 16 29.05 -16.27 -1.34
N TYR A 17 27.95 -15.69 -0.86
CA TYR A 17 26.59 -16.17 -1.07
C TYR A 17 25.73 -15.06 -1.66
N PRO A 18 25.89 -14.74 -2.96
CA PRO A 18 25.11 -13.70 -3.59
C PRO A 18 23.63 -14.08 -3.57
N ARG A 19 22.77 -13.10 -3.27
CA ARG A 19 21.32 -13.30 -3.33
C ARG A 19 20.86 -13.37 -4.78
N LEU A 20 19.89 -14.25 -5.06
CA LEU A 20 19.25 -14.35 -6.37
C LEU A 20 18.41 -13.12 -6.71
N LYS A 21 17.85 -12.47 -5.68
CA LYS A 21 17.03 -11.27 -5.79
C LYS A 21 17.53 -10.25 -4.79
N ASP A 22 17.45 -8.97 -5.14
CA ASP A 22 17.79 -7.91 -4.18
C ASP A 22 16.61 -7.69 -3.23
N THR A 23 16.57 -8.53 -2.22
CA THR A 23 15.56 -8.51 -1.16
C THR A 23 16.13 -7.86 0.09
N SER A 24 15.25 -7.19 0.83
CA SER A 24 15.56 -6.65 2.15
C SER A 24 15.52 -7.75 3.22
N PHE A 25 15.75 -7.38 4.49
CA PHE A 25 15.68 -8.31 5.63
C PHE A 25 14.34 -9.07 5.72
N THR A 26 13.24 -8.46 5.27
CA THR A 26 11.91 -9.10 5.28
C THR A 26 11.72 -10.11 4.15
N GLY A 27 12.73 -10.31 3.29
CA GLY A 27 12.64 -11.17 2.11
C GLY A 27 11.87 -10.55 0.94
N VAL A 28 11.40 -9.30 1.09
CA VAL A 28 10.60 -8.59 0.09
C VAL A 28 11.52 -7.66 -0.74
N THR A 29 11.27 -7.58 -2.04
CA THR A 29 11.94 -6.60 -2.93
C THR A 29 11.39 -5.19 -2.70
N VAL A 30 12.09 -4.18 -3.21
CA VAL A 30 11.63 -2.78 -3.10
C VAL A 30 10.30 -2.59 -3.84
N GLU A 31 10.12 -3.28 -4.94
CA GLU A 31 8.99 -3.25 -5.85
C GLU A 31 7.78 -3.90 -5.19
N GLU A 32 7.98 -5.07 -4.57
CA GLU A 32 6.95 -5.75 -3.78
C GLU A 32 6.57 -4.91 -2.55
N CYS A 33 7.53 -4.26 -1.88
CA CYS A 33 7.26 -3.34 -0.77
C CYS A 33 6.41 -2.14 -1.22
N LYS A 34 6.77 -1.50 -2.35
CA LYS A 34 5.98 -0.41 -2.95
C LYS A 34 4.58 -0.87 -3.32
N LEU A 35 4.44 -2.08 -3.86
CA LEU A 35 3.14 -2.67 -4.21
C LEU A 35 2.28 -2.91 -2.96
N ILE A 36 2.85 -3.46 -1.89
CA ILE A 36 2.16 -3.67 -0.61
C ILE A 36 1.66 -2.32 -0.07
N LEU A 37 2.52 -1.30 -0.05
CA LEU A 37 2.16 0.05 0.40
C LEU A 37 1.05 0.67 -0.47
N ALA A 38 1.15 0.54 -1.80
CA ALA A 38 0.14 1.04 -2.73
C ALA A 38 -1.20 0.29 -2.57
N THR A 39 -1.16 -1.02 -2.33
CA THR A 39 -2.36 -1.86 -2.16
C THR A 39 -3.05 -1.58 -0.83
N ASP A 40 -2.28 -1.46 0.25
CA ASP A 40 -2.82 -1.14 1.57
C ASP A 40 -3.43 0.26 1.60
N THR A 41 -2.71 1.25 1.05
CA THR A 41 -3.22 2.62 0.88
C THR A 41 -4.44 2.65 -0.07
N GLY A 42 -4.41 1.85 -1.13
CA GLY A 42 -5.50 1.73 -2.11
C GLY A 42 -6.77 1.15 -1.51
N LYS A 43 -6.67 0.14 -0.64
CA LYS A 43 -7.81 -0.40 0.13
C LYS A 43 -8.42 0.66 1.03
N GLN A 44 -7.59 1.38 1.79
CA GLN A 44 -8.06 2.46 2.66
C GLN A 44 -8.76 3.58 1.87
N MET A 45 -8.20 3.97 0.71
CA MET A 45 -8.84 4.95 -0.17
C MET A 45 -10.14 4.45 -0.78
N ALA A 46 -10.23 3.18 -1.17
CA ALA A 46 -11.45 2.61 -1.73
C ALA A 46 -12.60 2.63 -0.72
N ASP A 47 -12.31 2.27 0.54
CA ASP A 47 -13.32 2.27 1.60
C ASP A 47 -13.72 3.69 2.02
N MET A 48 -12.77 4.63 2.08
CA MET A 48 -13.09 6.05 2.26
C MET A 48 -13.91 6.63 1.10
N LYS A 49 -13.62 6.28 -0.16
CA LYS A 49 -14.38 6.74 -1.33
C LYS A 49 -15.81 6.20 -1.31
N LYS A 50 -16.05 4.93 -0.95
CA LYS A 50 -17.40 4.38 -0.82
C LYS A 50 -18.26 5.16 0.18
N GLY A 51 -17.72 5.51 1.35
CA GLY A 51 -18.42 6.33 2.34
C GLY A 51 -18.76 7.73 1.83
N LYS A 52 -17.87 8.36 1.06
CA LYS A 52 -18.11 9.68 0.46
C LYS A 52 -19.09 9.63 -0.71
N TRP A 53 -19.03 8.61 -1.56
CA TRP A 53 -19.99 8.40 -2.66
C TRP A 53 -21.40 8.10 -2.15
N LYS A 54 -21.53 7.35 -1.05
CA LYS A 54 -22.82 7.14 -0.38
C LYS A 54 -23.43 8.45 0.10
N LYS A 55 -22.65 9.30 0.79
CA LYS A 55 -23.09 10.64 1.23
C LYS A 55 -23.45 11.57 0.07
N LEU A 56 -22.70 11.51 -1.03
CA LEU A 56 -23.01 12.29 -2.23
C LEU A 56 -24.34 11.81 -2.86
N ARG A 57 -24.53 10.50 -3.00
CA ARG A 57 -25.76 9.91 -3.54
C ARG A 57 -26.97 10.26 -2.70
N GLU A 58 -26.88 10.20 -1.37
CA GLU A 58 -27.98 10.60 -0.48
C GLU A 58 -28.38 12.07 -0.66
N LYS A 59 -27.40 12.98 -0.83
CA LYS A 59 -27.67 14.41 -1.08
C LYS A 59 -28.31 14.68 -2.44
N PHE A 60 -27.94 13.92 -3.48
CA PHE A 60 -28.55 14.05 -4.80
C PHE A 60 -29.94 13.39 -4.86
N SER A 61 -30.14 12.26 -4.17
CA SER A 61 -31.46 11.62 -4.07
C SER A 61 -32.45 12.48 -3.27
N ALA A 62 -32.02 13.10 -2.17
CA ALA A 62 -32.86 13.99 -1.38
C ALA A 62 -33.28 15.27 -2.13
N LYS A 63 -32.50 15.71 -3.12
CA LYS A 63 -32.88 16.83 -4.00
C LYS A 63 -33.91 16.45 -5.06
N LYS A 64 -33.96 15.18 -5.50
CA LYS A 64 -34.93 14.73 -6.51
C LYS A 64 -36.35 14.62 -5.95
N THR A 65 -36.52 14.16 -4.72
CA THR A 65 -37.85 14.08 -4.08
C THR A 65 -38.43 15.47 -3.76
N ALA A 66 -37.60 16.49 -3.50
CA ALA A 66 -38.08 17.84 -3.24
C ALA A 66 -38.62 18.57 -4.49
N GLU A 67 -38.30 18.10 -5.70
CA GLU A 67 -38.79 18.70 -6.95
C GLU A 67 -40.14 18.10 -7.40
N GLU A 68 -40.44 16.84 -7.04
CA GLU A 68 -41.69 16.17 -7.39
C GLU A 68 -42.89 16.59 -6.51
N ASP A 69 -42.67 17.04 -5.27
CA ASP A 69 -43.73 17.60 -4.39
C ASP A 69 -44.11 19.07 -4.72
N SER A 70 -43.48 19.69 -5.72
CA SER A 70 -43.79 21.06 -6.17
C SER A 70 -44.66 21.15 -7.43
N LYS A 71 -45.13 20.00 -7.93
CA LYS A 71 -46.07 19.90 -9.08
C LYS A 71 -47.41 19.23 -8.71
N LEU A 72 -47.82 19.33 -7.45
CA LEU A 72 -49.17 19.01 -6.98
C LEU A 72 -50.05 20.27 -6.99
#